data_AF-A0A2G8SS14-F1
#
_entry.id   AF-A0A2G8SS14-F1
#
_cell.length_a   1.000
_cell.length_b   1.000
_cell.length_c   1.000
_cell.angle_alpha   90.00
_cell.angle_beta   90.00
_cell.angle_gamma   90.00
#
_symmetry.space_group_name_H-M   'P 1'
#
loop_
_entity.id
_entity.type
_entity.pdbx_description
1 polymer ?
#
loop_
_entity_poly.entity_id
_entity_poly.type
_entity_poly.pdbx_seq_one_letter_code
_entity_poly.pdbx_strand_id
1 'polypeptide(L)'
;MPQAHEAYPDIPIPGAKKVHIPNRDPRLPTFWHIDHHPSIPAGWTSPPVSSPIGYLVLPPYWYIFACDVNGSQDPLHDILQLWVISRESMAPWVVEKFCRVRDTNLGPRDKCTPNKPSKTHGKFSQDGVHYERSPLANSLEKNDHVYPLTMSYEQVRKLSGLCVGTKFKDEASVHNKLRAETVSAAAEVAMCSLDVTPPEFKEHLDEQASLLNVLAVGCLPSLLVKQLSRVGGKHFDGHDAAGGITSMITDSDIDPETEDWSWFVVCDLGVAIKLREFIVVNFCGLRYHGGYAPTAKSGFAPKPWSHHFTVVCYPSAPILEGTSRLAYGVLPNNNEFPLPPEMILPRDDDDSIRVNHATWLHEGALLTPAVMFLQWFFQSVVQILYYFVRQIPAHLDVCIDHMAECFSARDPNDPMHRITAHPWKHRSDARELHDQAEQRYEAFASLQRKFVPKGVLMKLGQEARRCAKSLALLGTWESNTSSSGKATTKVASASHKCKSSKKARHAPKRRRLRMEATTVLDVHCGMQMSHVEISPLTNTESGSSDNNGEWVDMDPNDLDYKDKVPINVDVFGAGPSLRGHPDDNVDDDPMDMDVNASSSAPHRYKLRKRKC
;
A
#
# COMPACT_ATOMS: atom_id res chain seq x y z
N MET A 1 -14.77 23.94 -31.27
CA MET A 1 -14.28 25.24 -30.78
C MET A 1 -14.36 25.20 -29.27
N PRO A 2 -13.24 25.37 -28.54
CA PRO A 2 -13.31 25.47 -27.08
C PRO A 2 -14.13 26.71 -26.75
N GLN A 3 -15.07 26.59 -25.80
CA GLN A 3 -15.66 27.76 -25.16
C GLN A 3 -14.50 28.57 -24.59
N ALA A 4 -14.40 29.86 -24.93
CA ALA A 4 -13.44 30.74 -24.30
C ALA A 4 -13.68 30.64 -22.79
N HIS A 5 -12.74 30.05 -22.06
CA HIS A 5 -12.81 30.01 -20.60
C HIS A 5 -12.87 31.46 -20.14
N GLU A 6 -14.03 31.87 -19.63
CA GLU A 6 -14.21 33.21 -19.08
C GLU A 6 -13.17 33.40 -17.97
N ALA A 7 -12.43 34.51 -18.04
CA ALA A 7 -11.49 34.88 -17.01
C ALA A 7 -12.22 34.92 -15.66
N TYR A 8 -11.59 34.40 -14.60
CA TYR A 8 -12.17 34.45 -13.25
C TYR A 8 -12.54 35.90 -12.88
N PRO A 9 -13.76 36.15 -12.36
CA PRO A 9 -14.17 37.49 -11.98
C PRO A 9 -13.23 38.04 -10.91
N ASP A 10 -12.76 39.27 -11.11
CA ASP A 10 -11.84 39.96 -10.22
C ASP A 10 -12.61 40.61 -9.06
N ILE A 11 -13.12 39.77 -8.14
CA ILE A 11 -13.92 40.22 -6.99
C ILE A 11 -12.96 40.58 -5.85
N PRO A 12 -12.95 41.84 -5.37
CA PRO A 12 -12.11 42.24 -4.26
C PRO A 12 -12.58 41.65 -2.94
N ILE A 13 -11.66 41.01 -2.23
CA ILE A 13 -11.90 40.51 -0.87
C ILE A 13 -11.69 41.68 0.13
N PRO A 14 -12.69 42.02 0.97
CA PRO A 14 -12.56 43.12 1.92
C PRO A 14 -11.35 42.97 2.83
N GLY A 15 -10.52 44.01 2.93
CA GLY A 15 -9.30 44.00 3.75
C GLY A 15 -8.10 43.27 3.15
N ALA A 16 -8.26 42.63 1.98
CA ALA A 16 -7.17 41.94 1.31
C ALA A 16 -6.47 42.82 0.27
N LYS A 17 -5.18 42.58 0.05
CA LYS A 17 -4.36 43.24 -0.97
C LYS A 17 -4.16 42.29 -2.15
N LYS A 18 -4.59 42.69 -3.35
CA LYS A 18 -4.36 41.89 -4.56
C LYS A 18 -2.86 41.65 -4.78
N VAL A 19 -2.47 40.40 -5.01
CA VAL A 19 -1.07 40.03 -5.27
C VAL A 19 -0.81 40.11 -6.77
N HIS A 20 0.13 40.95 -7.17
CA HIS A 20 0.57 41.04 -8.56
C HIS A 20 1.63 39.96 -8.85
N ILE A 21 1.31 39.03 -9.74
CA ILE A 21 2.21 37.98 -10.19
C ILE A 21 2.56 38.27 -11.66
N PRO A 22 3.80 38.71 -11.96
CA PRO A 22 4.23 38.96 -13.33
C PRO A 22 4.09 37.69 -14.17
N ASN A 23 3.63 37.83 -15.43
CA ASN A 23 3.48 36.72 -16.38
C ASN A 23 2.54 35.59 -15.93
N ARG A 24 1.66 35.83 -14.95
CA ARG A 24 0.66 34.84 -14.52
C ARG A 24 -0.27 34.51 -15.68
N ASP A 25 -0.47 33.22 -15.93
CA ASP A 25 -1.52 32.75 -16.84
C ASP A 25 -2.89 33.30 -16.36
N PRO A 26 -3.66 34.01 -17.21
CA PRO A 26 -4.94 34.57 -16.82
C PRO A 26 -6.00 33.52 -16.43
N ARG A 27 -5.77 32.24 -16.77
CA ARG A 27 -6.61 31.11 -16.36
C ARG A 27 -6.36 30.68 -14.91
N LEU A 28 -5.27 31.14 -14.27
CA LEU A 28 -4.98 30.80 -12.88
C LEU A 28 -5.76 31.70 -11.90
N PRO A 29 -6.03 31.21 -10.68
CA PRO A 29 -6.72 31.99 -9.65
C PRO A 29 -6.08 33.35 -9.37
N THR A 30 -6.91 34.32 -9.00
CA THR A 30 -6.46 35.62 -8.50
C THR A 30 -6.18 35.54 -7.01
N PHE A 31 -4.97 35.93 -6.65
CA PHE A 31 -4.49 35.89 -5.29
C PHE A 31 -4.72 37.20 -4.58
N TRP A 32 -5.19 37.09 -3.35
CA TRP A 32 -5.39 38.18 -2.42
C TRP A 32 -4.63 37.86 -1.14
N HIS A 33 -3.80 38.79 -0.68
CA HIS A 33 -3.05 38.67 0.57
C HIS A 33 -3.83 39.31 1.71
N ILE A 34 -4.03 38.54 2.76
CA ILE A 34 -4.59 38.98 4.04
C ILE A 34 -3.53 38.85 5.11
N ASP A 35 -3.40 39.86 5.96
CA ASP A 35 -2.39 39.84 7.03
C ASP A 35 -2.78 38.86 8.16
N HIS A 36 -4.10 38.64 8.36
CA HIS A 36 -4.66 37.73 9.37
C HIS A 36 -5.88 36.98 8.83
N HIS A 37 -5.88 35.64 8.94
CA HIS A 37 -7.04 34.80 8.70
C HIS A 37 -7.58 34.29 10.05
N PRO A 38 -8.90 34.36 10.32
CA PRO A 38 -9.45 34.01 11.64
C PRO A 38 -9.20 32.55 12.05
N SER A 39 -9.09 31.65 11.08
CA SER A 39 -8.86 30.21 11.32
C SER A 39 -7.39 29.82 11.49
N ILE A 40 -6.44 30.76 11.37
CA ILE A 40 -5.01 30.50 11.51
C ILE A 40 -4.44 31.28 12.71
N PRO A 41 -3.66 30.65 13.60
CA PRO A 41 -3.00 31.35 14.69
C PRO A 41 -2.15 32.52 14.19
N ALA A 42 -2.19 33.66 14.89
CA ALA A 42 -1.40 34.83 14.52
C ALA A 42 0.10 34.49 14.57
N GLY A 43 0.75 34.47 13.40
CA GLY A 43 2.16 34.14 13.31
C GLY A 43 2.73 34.42 11.93
N TRP A 44 3.78 35.26 11.92
CA TRP A 44 4.72 35.50 10.82
C TRP A 44 4.17 36.17 9.54
N THR A 45 4.65 37.39 9.29
CA THR A 45 4.21 38.31 8.22
C THR A 45 5.32 38.61 7.20
N SER A 46 6.02 37.58 6.73
CA SER A 46 6.93 37.80 5.59
C SER A 46 6.11 37.86 4.32
N PRO A 47 6.15 38.94 3.52
CA PRO A 47 5.31 39.09 2.33
C PRO A 47 5.61 38.00 1.29
N PRO A 48 4.62 37.65 0.44
CA PRO A 48 4.83 36.64 -0.59
C PRO A 48 5.75 37.20 -1.66
N VAL A 49 6.62 36.35 -2.21
CA VAL A 49 7.53 36.74 -3.28
C VAL A 49 6.92 36.32 -4.61
N SER A 50 6.64 37.27 -5.48
CA SER A 50 6.21 36.96 -6.84
C SER A 50 7.40 36.44 -7.65
N SER A 51 7.17 35.40 -8.45
CA SER A 51 8.22 34.82 -9.30
C SER A 51 8.07 35.30 -10.73
N PRO A 52 9.18 35.53 -11.46
CA PRO A 52 9.14 35.94 -12.86
C PRO A 52 8.49 34.89 -13.80
N ILE A 53 8.33 33.64 -13.34
CA ILE A 53 7.78 32.51 -14.11
C ILE A 53 6.26 32.39 -14.07
N GLY A 54 5.53 33.37 -13.51
CA GLY A 54 4.06 33.35 -13.52
C GLY A 54 3.38 32.56 -12.41
N TYR A 55 4.15 32.02 -11.46
CA TYR A 55 3.65 31.32 -10.27
C TYR A 55 3.81 32.16 -9.00
N LEU A 56 2.87 32.01 -8.06
CA LEU A 56 3.04 32.50 -6.70
C LEU A 56 4.03 31.59 -5.97
N VAL A 57 5.18 32.12 -5.55
CA VAL A 57 6.13 31.35 -4.75
C VAL A 57 5.75 31.48 -3.27
N LEU A 58 5.39 30.34 -2.67
CA LEU A 58 5.05 30.29 -1.25
C LEU A 58 6.29 29.95 -0.43
N PRO A 59 6.71 30.86 0.46
CA PRO A 59 7.68 30.49 1.47
C PRO A 59 7.02 29.63 2.55
N PRO A 60 7.81 29.03 3.45
CA PRO A 60 7.26 28.37 4.63
C PRO A 60 6.33 29.29 5.43
N TYR A 61 5.43 28.69 6.21
CA TYR A 61 4.39 29.34 7.03
C TYR A 61 3.20 29.94 6.27
N TRP A 62 3.13 29.72 4.96
CA TRP A 62 2.04 30.24 4.16
C TRP A 62 0.89 29.25 4.03
N TYR A 63 -0.32 29.80 4.01
CA TYR A 63 -1.58 29.10 3.81
C TYR A 63 -2.27 29.66 2.57
N ILE A 64 -2.89 28.77 1.79
CA ILE A 64 -3.76 29.12 0.67
C ILE A 64 -5.17 28.68 1.02
N PHE A 65 -6.07 29.64 0.99
CA PHE A 65 -7.49 29.46 1.16
C PHE A 65 -8.21 29.72 -0.16
N ALA A 66 -9.26 28.95 -0.44
CA ALA A 66 -10.17 29.21 -1.55
C ALA A 66 -11.47 29.79 -1.00
N CYS A 67 -11.84 30.96 -1.50
CA CYS A 67 -13.12 31.60 -1.23
C CYS A 67 -14.10 31.25 -2.35
N ASP A 68 -15.29 30.77 -2.02
CA ASP A 68 -16.35 30.56 -3.00
C ASP A 68 -16.91 31.92 -3.43
N VAL A 69 -16.66 32.33 -4.68
CA VAL A 69 -17.14 33.59 -5.27
C VAL A 69 -18.66 33.76 -5.25
N ASN A 70 -19.41 32.65 -5.18
CA ASN A 70 -20.87 32.67 -5.08
C ASN A 70 -21.37 32.45 -3.64
N GLY A 71 -20.45 32.17 -2.70
CA GLY A 71 -20.72 31.98 -1.28
C GLY A 71 -20.81 33.29 -0.51
N SER A 72 -20.76 33.20 0.82
CA SER A 72 -20.95 34.36 1.71
C SER A 72 -19.82 35.39 1.68
N GLN A 73 -18.67 35.06 1.05
CA GLN A 73 -17.42 35.83 1.16
C GLN A 73 -16.94 36.01 2.61
N ASP A 74 -17.41 35.17 3.54
CA ASP A 74 -16.96 35.20 4.93
C ASP A 74 -15.67 34.35 5.01
N PRO A 75 -14.53 34.91 5.47
CA PRO A 75 -13.29 34.15 5.61
C PRO A 75 -13.42 32.90 6.48
N LEU A 76 -14.39 32.85 7.40
CA LEU A 76 -14.66 31.64 8.20
C LEU A 76 -15.19 30.47 7.37
N HIS A 77 -15.72 30.72 6.17
CA HIS A 77 -16.16 29.70 5.22
C HIS A 77 -15.14 29.43 4.12
N ASP A 78 -13.97 30.07 4.17
CA ASP A 78 -12.91 29.79 3.21
C ASP A 78 -12.35 28.39 3.42
N ILE A 79 -12.07 27.69 2.32
CA ILE A 79 -11.63 26.30 2.35
C ILE A 79 -10.12 26.26 2.23
N LEU A 80 -9.44 25.75 3.25
CA LEU A 80 -7.99 25.52 3.23
C LEU A 80 -7.61 24.56 2.08
N GLN A 81 -6.72 25.00 1.19
CA GLN A 81 -6.29 24.23 0.01
C GLN A 81 -4.87 23.68 0.14
N LEU A 82 -3.98 24.48 0.74
CA LEU A 82 -2.56 24.16 0.82
C LEU A 82 -1.91 24.95 1.96
N TRP A 83 -0.95 24.34 2.65
CA TRP A 83 -0.06 25.07 3.56
C TRP A 83 1.34 24.46 3.58
N VAL A 84 2.32 25.29 3.93
CA VAL A 84 3.74 24.92 3.93
C VAL A 84 4.32 25.11 5.32
N ILE A 85 5.01 24.09 5.82
CA ILE A 85 5.67 24.09 7.12
C ILE A 85 7.16 23.87 6.92
N SER A 86 7.98 24.54 7.71
CA SER A 86 9.43 24.32 7.74
C SER A 86 9.89 23.83 9.10
N ARG A 87 11.19 23.59 9.20
CA ARG A 87 11.87 23.14 10.41
C ARG A 87 11.52 23.97 11.65
N GLU A 88 11.41 25.29 11.53
CA GLU A 88 11.26 26.18 12.69
C GLU A 88 9.82 26.21 13.22
N SER A 89 8.85 25.66 12.50
CA SER A 89 7.46 25.49 12.97
C SER A 89 7.24 24.17 13.70
N MET A 90 8.21 23.26 13.66
CA MET A 90 8.10 21.94 14.25
C MET A 90 8.94 21.82 15.52
N ALA A 91 8.52 20.92 16.41
CA ALA A 91 9.33 20.60 17.57
C ALA A 91 10.69 20.05 17.12
N PRO A 92 11.83 20.54 17.65
CA PRO A 92 13.16 20.17 17.16
C PRO A 92 13.42 18.66 17.12
N TRP A 93 12.90 17.93 18.10
CA TRP A 93 13.07 16.47 18.21
C TRP A 93 12.32 15.69 17.11
N VAL A 94 11.21 16.22 16.58
CA VAL A 94 10.46 15.63 15.45
C VAL A 94 11.29 15.73 14.18
N VAL A 95 11.83 16.93 13.91
CA VAL A 95 12.71 17.18 12.76
C VAL A 95 13.97 16.32 12.88
N GLU A 96 14.60 16.29 14.05
CA GLU A 96 15.83 15.52 14.27
C GLU A 96 15.62 14.01 14.11
N LYS A 97 14.45 13.49 14.53
CA LYS A 97 14.06 12.10 14.28
C LYS A 97 13.94 11.81 12.78
N PHE A 98 13.33 12.72 12.01
CA PHE A 98 13.21 12.56 10.55
C PHE A 98 14.56 12.67 9.83
N CYS A 99 15.41 13.65 10.20
CA CYS A 99 16.77 13.77 9.66
C CYS A 99 17.60 12.50 9.93
N ARG A 100 17.50 11.91 11.13
CA ARG A 100 18.18 10.64 11.44
C ARG A 100 17.70 9.50 10.54
N VAL A 101 16.41 9.44 10.28
CA VAL A 101 15.83 8.46 9.35
C VAL A 101 16.35 8.69 7.93
N ARG A 102 16.36 9.93 7.43
CA ARG A 102 16.95 10.29 6.13
C ARG A 102 18.39 9.78 6.06
N ASP A 103 19.23 10.16 7.02
CA ASP A 103 20.65 9.78 7.04
C ASP A 103 20.84 8.26 7.09
N THR A 104 19.96 7.54 7.79
CA THR A 104 20.00 6.08 7.85
C THR A 104 19.54 5.44 6.54
N ASN A 105 18.55 6.01 5.85
CA ASN A 105 18.07 5.54 4.54
C ASN A 105 19.09 5.81 3.43
N LEU A 106 19.71 6.98 3.42
CA LEU A 106 20.76 7.34 2.47
C LEU A 106 22.04 6.54 2.74
N GLY A 107 22.43 6.46 4.01
CA GLY A 107 23.70 5.88 4.43
C GLY A 107 24.88 6.85 4.25
N PRO A 108 26.11 6.37 4.44
CA PRO A 108 27.32 7.19 4.29
C PRO A 108 27.46 7.75 2.87
N ARG A 109 27.71 9.06 2.74
CA ARG A 109 27.86 9.76 1.44
C ARG A 109 28.91 9.12 0.52
N ASP A 110 30.02 8.64 1.05
CA ASP A 110 31.09 7.97 0.29
C ASP A 110 30.64 6.65 -0.35
N LYS A 111 29.52 6.09 0.10
CA LYS A 111 28.92 4.88 -0.44
C LYS A 111 27.74 5.18 -1.35
N CYS A 112 27.17 6.38 -1.35
CA CYS A 112 26.03 6.72 -2.20
C CYS A 112 26.48 6.84 -3.66
N THR A 113 25.64 6.33 -4.58
CA THR A 113 25.89 6.45 -6.02
C THR A 113 24.57 6.76 -6.73
N PRO A 114 24.61 7.39 -7.91
CA PRO A 114 23.40 7.72 -8.66
C PRO A 114 22.74 6.51 -9.33
N ASN A 115 23.41 5.36 -9.39
CA ASN A 115 22.88 4.19 -10.07
C ASN A 115 22.06 3.34 -9.11
N LYS A 116 20.96 2.76 -9.57
CA LYS A 116 20.22 1.77 -8.78
C LYS A 116 21.03 0.49 -8.58
N PRO A 117 20.92 -0.18 -7.41
CA PRO A 117 21.53 -1.49 -7.22
C PRO A 117 21.04 -2.51 -8.25
N SER A 118 21.97 -3.17 -8.93
CA SER A 118 21.67 -4.24 -9.88
C SER A 118 21.99 -5.61 -9.27
N LYS A 119 21.21 -6.63 -9.62
CA LYS A 119 21.42 -7.99 -9.11
C LYS A 119 22.20 -8.82 -10.12
N THR A 120 23.45 -9.15 -9.79
CA THR A 120 24.35 -9.95 -10.64
C THR A 120 24.77 -11.20 -9.87
N HIS A 121 24.57 -12.38 -10.46
CA HIS A 121 24.84 -13.68 -9.82
C HIS A 121 24.23 -13.84 -8.41
N GLY A 122 23.01 -13.32 -8.22
CA GLY A 122 22.30 -13.43 -6.94
C GLY A 122 22.71 -12.42 -5.87
N LYS A 123 23.76 -11.61 -6.10
CA LYS A 123 24.21 -10.55 -5.19
C LYS A 123 23.82 -9.18 -5.75
N PHE A 124 23.35 -8.29 -4.88
CA PHE A 124 23.12 -6.89 -5.24
C PHE A 124 24.44 -6.13 -5.30
N SER A 125 24.59 -5.23 -6.27
CA SER A 125 25.70 -4.28 -6.31
C SER A 125 25.65 -3.34 -5.11
N GLN A 126 26.76 -2.65 -4.84
CA GLN A 126 26.86 -1.65 -3.77
C GLN A 126 26.42 -0.25 -4.23
N ASP A 127 25.83 -0.15 -5.42
CA ASP A 127 25.30 1.11 -5.95
C ASP A 127 24.10 1.60 -5.09
N GLY A 128 23.48 2.69 -5.52
CA GLY A 128 22.34 3.33 -4.89
C GLY A 128 22.61 3.85 -3.49
N VAL A 129 21.53 4.03 -2.74
CA VAL A 129 21.58 4.37 -1.31
C VAL A 129 21.41 3.14 -0.42
N HIS A 130 21.63 3.28 0.89
CA HIS A 130 21.53 2.17 1.84
C HIS A 130 20.18 1.45 1.80
N TYR A 131 19.07 2.18 1.68
CA TYR A 131 17.72 1.60 1.58
C TYR A 131 17.59 0.61 0.41
N GLU A 132 18.14 0.96 -0.75
CA GLU A 132 17.97 0.25 -2.02
C GLU A 132 18.78 -1.04 -2.12
N ARG A 133 19.81 -1.18 -1.30
CA ARG A 133 20.70 -2.37 -1.27
C ARG A 133 20.04 -3.60 -0.65
N SER A 134 18.81 -3.46 -0.17
CA SER A 134 18.00 -4.55 0.36
C SER A 134 17.22 -5.26 -0.75
N PRO A 135 17.13 -6.61 -0.74
CA PRO A 135 16.23 -7.34 -1.65
C PRO A 135 14.74 -7.03 -1.43
N LEU A 136 14.39 -6.35 -0.34
CA LEU A 136 13.02 -5.94 -0.02
C LEU A 136 12.68 -4.54 -0.58
N ALA A 137 13.66 -3.81 -1.12
CA ALA A 137 13.48 -2.50 -1.74
C ALA A 137 12.98 -2.65 -3.19
N ASN A 138 11.72 -3.06 -3.33
CA ASN A 138 11.08 -3.17 -4.63
C ASN A 138 10.52 -1.80 -5.03
N SER A 139 11.11 -1.15 -6.04
CA SER A 139 10.61 0.12 -6.54
C SER A 139 9.26 -0.05 -7.26
N LEU A 140 8.55 1.05 -7.44
CA LEU A 140 7.37 1.08 -8.31
C LEU A 140 7.79 0.86 -9.77
N GLU A 141 6.87 0.30 -10.57
CA GLU A 141 7.09 0.12 -12.00
C GLU A 141 7.34 1.49 -12.66
N LYS A 142 8.35 1.57 -13.54
CA LYS A 142 8.75 2.80 -14.27
C LYS A 142 9.34 3.93 -13.43
N ASN A 143 9.55 3.74 -12.13
CA ASN A 143 10.16 4.73 -11.26
C ASN A 143 11.23 4.06 -10.40
N ASP A 144 12.49 4.21 -10.78
CA ASP A 144 13.56 3.38 -10.25
C ASP A 144 13.87 3.61 -8.77
N HIS A 145 13.54 4.79 -8.26
CA HIS A 145 13.91 5.25 -6.92
C HIS A 145 12.71 5.57 -6.02
N VAL A 146 11.55 5.01 -6.36
CA VAL A 146 10.29 5.28 -5.66
C VAL A 146 9.81 4.01 -5.02
N TYR A 147 9.77 3.97 -3.69
CA TYR A 147 9.62 2.73 -2.95
C TYR A 147 8.42 2.71 -2.04
N PRO A 148 7.56 1.69 -2.14
CA PRO A 148 6.47 1.51 -1.21
C PRO A 148 6.94 1.42 0.24
N LEU A 149 6.25 2.02 1.20
CA LEU A 149 6.58 1.92 2.62
C LEU A 149 5.60 1.07 3.41
N THR A 150 4.29 1.36 3.34
CA THR A 150 3.32 0.80 4.31
C THR A 150 2.39 -0.22 3.67
N MET A 151 1.31 0.26 3.06
CA MET A 151 0.29 -0.59 2.44
C MET A 151 0.41 -0.58 0.93
N SER A 152 -0.35 -1.47 0.32
CA SER A 152 -0.57 -1.61 -1.10
C SER A 152 -2.06 -1.79 -1.37
N TYR A 153 -2.52 -1.23 -2.48
CA TYR A 153 -3.88 -1.37 -2.95
C TYR A 153 -3.90 -2.14 -4.27
N GLU A 154 -4.73 -3.18 -4.33
CA GLU A 154 -5.04 -3.95 -5.52
C GLU A 154 -6.41 -3.52 -6.06
N GLN A 155 -6.40 -2.75 -7.16
CA GLN A 155 -7.60 -2.11 -7.70
C GLN A 155 -8.68 -3.10 -8.15
N VAL A 156 -8.29 -4.22 -8.77
CA VAL A 156 -9.24 -5.22 -9.28
C VAL A 156 -10.03 -5.87 -8.13
N ARG A 157 -9.37 -6.16 -7.02
CA ARG A 157 -9.97 -6.80 -5.84
C ARG A 157 -10.48 -5.80 -4.80
N LYS A 158 -10.24 -4.50 -5.03
CA LYS A 158 -10.42 -3.40 -4.07
C LYS A 158 -9.79 -3.74 -2.70
N LEU A 159 -8.63 -4.38 -2.71
CA LEU A 159 -8.01 -4.94 -1.52
C LEU A 159 -6.86 -4.05 -1.07
N SER A 160 -6.89 -3.64 0.18
CA SER A 160 -5.81 -2.90 0.87
C SER A 160 -5.09 -3.85 1.82
N GLY A 161 -3.78 -3.99 1.68
CA GLY A 161 -2.96 -4.85 2.54
C GLY A 161 -1.54 -4.32 2.66
N LEU A 162 -0.71 -4.92 3.50
CA LEU A 162 0.69 -4.51 3.64
C LEU A 162 1.48 -4.72 2.32
N CYS A 163 2.37 -3.79 1.99
CA CYS A 163 3.20 -3.90 0.80
C CYS A 163 4.17 -5.09 0.87
N VAL A 164 4.55 -5.65 -0.29
CA VAL A 164 5.41 -6.85 -0.36
C VAL A 164 6.72 -6.70 0.41
N GLY A 165 7.31 -5.49 0.44
CA GLY A 165 8.56 -5.20 1.15
C GLY A 165 8.48 -5.27 2.69
N THR A 166 7.27 -5.34 3.26
CA THR A 166 7.07 -5.50 4.71
C THR A 166 6.94 -6.94 5.16
N LYS A 167 6.82 -7.91 4.23
CA LYS A 167 6.70 -9.32 4.58
C LYS A 167 7.96 -9.81 5.31
N PHE A 168 7.78 -10.48 6.45
CA PHE A 168 8.82 -11.21 7.18
C PHE A 168 8.28 -12.57 7.64
N LYS A 169 9.17 -13.51 7.96
CA LYS A 169 8.79 -14.88 8.39
C LYS A 169 8.86 -15.02 9.91
N ASP A 170 10.07 -14.88 10.45
CA ASP A 170 10.34 -15.16 11.86
C ASP A 170 10.70 -13.86 12.60
N GLU A 171 11.71 -13.14 12.08
CA GLU A 171 12.19 -11.89 12.66
C GLU A 171 12.16 -10.77 11.63
N ALA A 172 11.88 -9.55 12.11
CA ALA A 172 11.95 -8.35 11.30
C ALA A 172 13.41 -8.11 10.86
N SER A 173 13.64 -8.03 9.55
CA SER A 173 14.95 -7.72 9.00
C SER A 173 15.37 -6.27 9.34
N VAL A 174 16.66 -5.96 9.14
CA VAL A 174 17.17 -4.59 9.27
C VAL A 174 16.38 -3.62 8.38
N HIS A 175 16.04 -4.04 7.16
CA HIS A 175 15.23 -3.22 6.25
C HIS A 175 13.79 -3.03 6.74
N ASN A 176 13.18 -4.04 7.39
CA ASN A 176 11.85 -3.88 7.98
C ASN A 176 11.87 -2.86 9.12
N LYS A 177 12.92 -2.86 9.96
CA LYS A 177 13.10 -1.87 11.03
C LYS A 177 13.31 -0.47 10.48
N LEU A 178 14.20 -0.31 9.49
CA LEU A 178 14.43 0.97 8.81
C LEU A 178 13.14 1.55 8.21
N ARG A 179 12.36 0.70 7.53
CA ARG A 179 11.05 1.07 6.99
C ARG A 179 10.07 1.49 8.07
N ALA A 180 9.95 0.71 9.16
CA ALA A 180 9.06 1.04 10.28
C ALA A 180 9.46 2.37 10.95
N GLU A 181 10.76 2.61 11.14
CA GLU A 181 11.28 3.88 11.66
C GLU A 181 10.98 5.06 10.73
N THR A 182 11.13 4.85 9.41
CA THR A 182 10.82 5.86 8.39
C THR A 182 9.35 6.25 8.42
N VAL A 183 8.48 5.25 8.44
CA VAL A 183 7.03 5.42 8.52
C VAL A 183 6.64 6.13 9.81
N SER A 184 7.23 5.75 10.95
CA SER A 184 6.92 6.39 12.22
C SER A 184 7.36 7.86 12.26
N ALA A 185 8.56 8.17 11.77
CA ALA A 185 9.04 9.55 11.72
C ALA A 185 8.19 10.41 10.76
N ALA A 186 7.85 9.87 9.58
CA ALA A 186 7.02 10.58 8.61
C ALA A 186 5.58 10.82 9.12
N ALA A 187 4.96 9.82 9.74
CA ALA A 187 3.64 9.95 10.34
C ALA A 187 3.64 11.03 11.43
N GLU A 188 4.64 11.05 12.29
CA GLU A 188 4.77 12.05 13.34
C GLU A 188 4.94 13.47 12.79
N VAL A 189 5.79 13.65 11.77
CA VAL A 189 5.93 14.93 11.06
C VAL A 189 4.60 15.38 10.45
N ALA A 190 3.89 14.47 9.77
CA ALA A 190 2.61 14.79 9.14
C ALA A 190 1.54 15.17 10.18
N MET A 191 1.47 14.47 11.32
CA MET A 191 0.55 14.83 12.41
C MET A 191 0.89 16.18 13.04
N CYS A 192 2.17 16.45 13.32
CA CYS A 192 2.59 17.78 13.78
C CYS A 192 2.26 18.87 12.75
N SER A 193 2.22 18.52 11.47
CA SER A 193 1.84 19.44 10.40
C SER A 193 0.34 19.74 10.33
N LEU A 194 -0.49 18.86 10.88
CA LEU A 194 -1.93 19.07 11.06
C LEU A 194 -2.23 19.90 12.32
N ASP A 195 -1.33 19.93 13.31
CA ASP A 195 -1.54 20.72 14.54
C ASP A 195 -1.57 22.25 14.30
N VAL A 196 -1.18 22.70 13.10
CA VAL A 196 -1.24 24.13 12.70
C VAL A 196 -2.46 24.47 11.85
N THR A 197 -3.31 23.49 11.52
CA THR A 197 -4.58 23.72 10.82
C THR A 197 -5.68 24.11 11.80
N PRO A 198 -6.86 24.56 11.33
CA PRO A 198 -8.04 24.67 12.18
C PRO A 198 -8.27 23.33 12.93
N PRO A 199 -8.53 23.35 14.25
CA PRO A 199 -8.67 22.12 15.05
C PRO A 199 -9.71 21.15 14.52
N GLU A 200 -10.81 21.68 13.96
CA GLU A 200 -11.93 20.92 13.39
C GLU A 200 -11.45 20.00 12.26
N PHE A 201 -10.43 20.42 11.51
CA PHE A 201 -9.87 19.65 10.41
C PHE A 201 -9.27 18.34 10.89
N LYS A 202 -8.47 18.40 11.96
CA LYS A 202 -7.84 17.24 12.59
C LYS A 202 -8.88 16.36 13.28
N GLU A 203 -9.82 16.97 14.00
CA GLU A 203 -10.91 16.26 14.67
C GLU A 203 -11.71 15.40 13.69
N HIS A 204 -12.08 15.93 12.52
CA HIS A 204 -12.81 15.17 11.51
C HIS A 204 -12.00 14.01 10.92
N LEU A 205 -10.69 14.17 10.72
CA LEU A 205 -9.83 13.08 10.26
C LEU A 205 -9.69 11.99 11.33
N ASP A 206 -9.54 12.37 12.60
CA ASP A 206 -9.44 11.46 13.74
C ASP A 206 -10.76 10.70 13.97
N GLU A 207 -11.90 11.39 13.90
CA GLU A 207 -13.24 10.80 13.96
C GLU A 207 -13.45 9.80 12.83
N GLN A 208 -13.12 10.17 11.59
CA GLN A 208 -13.28 9.29 10.43
C GLN A 208 -12.37 8.06 10.52
N ALA A 209 -11.11 8.24 10.93
CA ALA A 209 -10.18 7.13 11.11
C ALA A 209 -10.66 6.18 12.22
N SER A 210 -11.20 6.73 13.32
CA SER A 210 -11.77 5.95 14.42
C SER A 210 -13.03 5.20 14.01
N LEU A 211 -13.93 5.87 13.26
CA LEU A 211 -15.18 5.32 12.76
C LEU A 211 -14.94 4.09 11.88
N LEU A 212 -13.94 4.17 11.01
CA LEU A 212 -13.58 3.10 10.07
C LEU A 212 -12.57 2.09 10.64
N ASN A 213 -12.18 2.26 11.92
CA ASN A 213 -11.14 1.45 12.56
C ASN A 213 -9.87 1.34 11.70
N VAL A 214 -9.45 2.47 11.12
CA VAL A 214 -8.27 2.49 10.26
C VAL A 214 -7.03 2.25 11.10
N LEU A 215 -6.19 1.30 10.68
CA LEU A 215 -4.96 0.97 11.38
C LEU A 215 -4.02 2.18 11.44
N ALA A 216 -3.71 2.65 12.65
CA ALA A 216 -2.71 3.69 12.91
C ALA A 216 -1.29 3.21 12.58
N VAL A 217 -0.87 3.38 11.32
CA VAL A 217 0.46 3.00 10.85
C VAL A 217 1.46 4.10 11.20
N GLY A 218 2.45 3.80 12.06
CA GLY A 218 3.52 4.75 12.40
C GLY A 218 3.33 5.56 13.69
N CYS A 219 2.35 5.17 14.53
CA CYS A 219 2.07 5.66 15.91
C CYS A 219 0.84 6.57 16.10
N LEU A 220 0.09 6.98 15.07
CA LEU A 220 -1.14 7.79 15.17
C LEU A 220 -2.06 7.59 13.93
N PRO A 221 -3.35 8.03 13.93
CA PRO A 221 -4.32 7.76 12.86
C PRO A 221 -3.78 8.14 11.48
N SER A 222 -4.00 7.24 10.54
CA SER A 222 -3.07 6.94 9.47
C SER A 222 -3.31 7.70 8.17
N LEU A 223 -2.25 8.31 7.64
CA LEU A 223 -2.11 8.67 6.23
C LEU A 223 -1.57 7.44 5.47
N LEU A 224 -2.36 6.89 4.55
CA LEU A 224 -2.04 5.71 3.75
C LEU A 224 -2.35 5.90 2.26
N VAL A 225 -1.32 5.80 1.42
CA VAL A 225 -1.18 4.99 0.17
C VAL A 225 -2.22 5.06 -0.98
N LYS A 226 -1.85 5.68 -2.12
CA LYS A 226 -2.21 5.16 -3.46
C LYS A 226 -1.22 5.58 -4.57
N GLN A 227 -1.53 5.12 -5.79
CA GLN A 227 -0.77 5.07 -7.03
C GLN A 227 -0.20 6.41 -7.47
N LEU A 228 1.13 6.47 -7.53
CA LEU A 228 1.77 7.47 -8.35
C LEU A 228 1.80 7.05 -9.81
N SER A 229 1.31 7.95 -10.65
CA SER A 229 1.72 8.02 -12.05
C SER A 229 3.20 8.45 -12.13
N ARG A 230 3.71 8.81 -13.31
CA ARG A 230 5.11 9.23 -13.53
C ARG A 230 5.58 10.23 -12.44
N VAL A 231 6.46 9.79 -11.54
CA VAL A 231 6.90 10.60 -10.39
C VAL A 231 7.62 11.85 -10.88
N GLY A 232 7.39 12.98 -10.21
CA GLY A 232 7.84 14.32 -10.61
C GLY A 232 7.06 14.92 -11.80
N GLY A 233 6.42 14.12 -12.64
CA GLY A 233 5.59 14.63 -13.74
C GLY A 233 4.35 15.38 -13.25
N LYS A 234 3.71 16.14 -14.14
CA LYS A 234 2.39 16.75 -13.87
C LYS A 234 1.31 15.66 -13.80
N HIS A 235 0.62 15.55 -12.68
CA HIS A 235 -0.45 14.59 -12.44
C HIS A 235 -1.39 15.07 -11.33
N PHE A 236 -2.39 14.26 -10.98
CA PHE A 236 -3.14 14.36 -9.73
C PHE A 236 -3.29 12.95 -9.17
N ASP A 237 -3.41 12.83 -7.86
CA ASP A 237 -3.57 11.57 -7.16
C ASP A 237 -5.04 11.21 -7.14
N GLY A 238 -5.56 10.69 -8.26
CA GLY A 238 -6.99 10.40 -8.50
C GLY A 238 -7.65 9.37 -7.57
N HIS A 239 -6.98 9.03 -6.48
CA HIS A 239 -7.36 8.05 -5.51
C HIS A 239 -7.15 8.49 -4.06
N ASP A 240 -6.75 9.75 -3.87
CA ASP A 240 -6.83 10.40 -2.58
C ASP A 240 -8.30 10.70 -2.23
N ALA A 241 -8.59 10.69 -0.94
CA ALA A 241 -9.88 11.04 -0.37
C ALA A 241 -10.10 12.54 -0.53
N ALA A 242 -11.31 12.93 -0.95
CA ALA A 242 -11.65 14.33 -1.15
C ALA A 242 -11.54 15.17 0.15
N GLY A 243 -11.85 14.56 1.30
CA GLY A 243 -11.67 15.17 2.62
C GLY A 243 -10.27 14.97 3.22
N GLY A 244 -9.37 14.30 2.51
CA GLY A 244 -8.02 14.00 2.96
C GLY A 244 -7.00 15.05 2.57
N ILE A 245 -5.86 15.07 3.26
CA ILE A 245 -4.70 15.88 2.91
C ILE A 245 -3.49 15.00 2.69
N THR A 246 -2.77 15.29 1.61
CA THR A 246 -1.47 14.70 1.31
C THR A 246 -0.39 15.54 1.96
N SER A 247 0.41 14.91 2.81
CA SER A 247 1.59 15.52 3.41
C SER A 247 2.84 15.03 2.68
N MET A 248 3.45 15.91 1.89
CA MET A 248 4.75 15.67 1.26
C MET A 248 5.85 16.23 2.14
N ILE A 249 6.68 15.36 2.70
CA ILE A 249 7.78 15.70 3.60
C ILE A 249 9.08 15.55 2.83
N THR A 250 9.82 16.64 2.67
CA THR A 250 11.11 16.64 1.98
C THR A 250 12.20 17.04 2.96
N ASP A 251 13.29 16.28 2.97
CA ASP A 251 14.51 16.60 3.70
C ASP A 251 15.69 16.06 2.89
N SER A 252 16.09 16.81 1.87
CA SER A 252 17.06 16.30 0.88
C SER A 252 18.51 16.57 1.30
N ASP A 253 19.41 15.63 0.98
CA ASP A 253 20.86 15.82 1.17
C ASP A 253 21.47 16.30 -0.15
N ILE A 254 21.36 17.62 -0.39
CA ILE A 254 21.80 18.29 -1.63
C ILE A 254 23.02 19.16 -1.33
N ASP A 255 23.97 19.27 -2.27
CA ASP A 255 25.10 20.19 -2.15
C ASP A 255 24.70 21.61 -2.55
N PRO A 256 24.48 22.54 -1.60
CA PRO A 256 23.99 23.87 -1.92
C PRO A 256 25.01 24.72 -2.67
N GLU A 257 26.28 24.31 -2.73
CA GLU A 257 27.31 25.03 -3.49
C GLU A 257 27.19 24.73 -4.98
N THR A 258 26.95 23.48 -5.34
CA THR A 258 27.02 22.99 -6.72
C THR A 258 25.66 22.72 -7.36
N GLU A 259 24.58 22.69 -6.58
CA GLU A 259 23.25 22.27 -7.04
C GLU A 259 22.14 23.24 -6.60
N ASP A 260 21.09 23.30 -7.41
CA ASP A 260 19.85 24.00 -7.12
C ASP A 260 18.82 23.03 -6.53
N TRP A 261 18.06 23.52 -5.54
CA TRP A 261 17.00 22.77 -4.87
C TRP A 261 15.84 22.43 -5.80
N SER A 262 15.09 21.39 -5.45
CA SER A 262 13.87 20.98 -6.13
C SER A 262 12.73 21.99 -5.94
N TRP A 263 11.74 21.86 -6.80
CA TRP A 263 10.51 22.65 -6.74
C TRP A 263 9.30 21.73 -6.76
N PHE A 264 8.27 22.10 -6.02
CA PHE A 264 6.95 21.52 -6.09
C PHE A 264 5.96 22.56 -6.61
N VAL A 265 5.09 22.16 -7.52
CA VAL A 265 4.16 23.08 -8.19
C VAL A 265 2.76 22.50 -8.10
N VAL A 266 1.82 23.26 -7.55
CA VAL A 266 0.39 22.97 -7.63
C VAL A 266 -0.17 23.79 -8.78
N CYS A 267 -0.25 23.13 -9.93
CA CYS A 267 -0.44 23.75 -11.24
C CYS A 267 -1.77 24.50 -11.35
N ASP A 268 -2.86 23.92 -10.88
CA ASP A 268 -4.20 24.51 -10.97
C ASP A 268 -4.40 25.66 -9.98
N LEU A 269 -3.67 25.67 -8.86
CA LEU A 269 -3.60 26.83 -7.98
C LEU A 269 -2.68 27.92 -8.54
N GLY A 270 -1.68 27.60 -9.36
CA GLY A 270 -0.69 28.59 -9.79
C GLY A 270 0.34 28.90 -8.70
N VAL A 271 0.66 27.90 -7.88
CA VAL A 271 1.54 27.99 -6.71
C VAL A 271 2.79 27.15 -6.91
N ALA A 272 3.95 27.67 -6.51
CA ALA A 272 5.23 26.97 -6.50
C ALA A 272 5.89 27.05 -5.12
N ILE A 273 6.50 25.96 -4.67
CA ILE A 273 7.19 25.84 -3.39
C ILE A 273 8.60 25.35 -3.68
N LYS A 274 9.60 26.06 -3.16
CA LYS A 274 10.99 25.61 -3.23
C LYS A 274 11.23 24.59 -2.12
N LEU A 275 11.63 23.37 -2.45
CA LEU A 275 11.84 22.27 -1.51
C LEU A 275 13.27 22.32 -0.94
N ARG A 276 13.55 23.37 -0.16
CA ARG A 276 14.86 23.57 0.47
C ARG A 276 14.90 22.92 1.86
N GLU A 277 15.96 22.17 2.14
CA GLU A 277 16.19 21.56 3.46
C GLU A 277 14.97 20.74 3.90
N PHE A 278 14.55 20.88 5.17
CA PHE A 278 13.36 20.25 5.72
C PHE A 278 12.11 21.11 5.46
N ILE A 279 11.20 20.61 4.63
CA ILE A 279 9.91 21.24 4.31
C ILE A 279 8.81 20.19 4.27
N VAL A 280 7.64 20.56 4.78
CA VAL A 280 6.39 19.80 4.62
C VAL A 280 5.41 20.63 3.81
N VAL A 281 4.94 20.07 2.72
CA VAL A 281 3.86 20.65 1.92
C VAL A 281 2.61 19.81 2.14
N ASN A 282 1.57 20.45 2.65
CA ASN A 282 0.26 19.84 2.83
C ASN A 282 -0.69 20.38 1.80
N PHE A 283 -1.33 19.49 1.03
CA PHE A 283 -2.21 19.86 -0.07
C PHE A 283 -3.20 18.74 -0.37
N CYS A 284 -4.25 19.04 -1.13
CA CYS A 284 -5.14 17.99 -1.65
C CYS A 284 -4.48 17.33 -2.88
N GLY A 285 -4.15 16.04 -2.82
CA GLY A 285 -3.52 15.33 -3.94
C GLY A 285 -4.39 15.23 -5.20
N LEU A 286 -5.71 15.45 -5.09
CA LEU A 286 -6.63 15.55 -6.23
C LEU A 286 -6.41 16.81 -7.08
N ARG A 287 -5.57 17.75 -6.63
CA ARG A 287 -5.15 18.93 -7.39
C ARG A 287 -4.08 18.53 -8.41
N TYR A 288 -4.06 19.19 -9.58
CA TYR A 288 -2.98 18.96 -10.53
C TYR A 288 -1.68 19.53 -9.98
N HIS A 289 -0.68 18.70 -9.82
CA HIS A 289 0.61 19.06 -9.25
C HIS A 289 1.76 18.29 -9.92
N GLY A 290 2.98 18.69 -9.62
CA GLY A 290 4.19 18.05 -10.12
C GLY A 290 5.42 18.63 -9.44
N GLY A 291 6.59 18.11 -9.79
CA GLY A 291 7.84 18.53 -9.20
C GLY A 291 8.96 18.67 -10.23
N TYR A 292 9.90 19.55 -9.94
CA TYR A 292 11.17 19.58 -10.63
C TYR A 292 12.22 19.00 -9.69
N ALA A 293 12.89 17.94 -10.14
CA ALA A 293 14.04 17.40 -9.46
C ALA A 293 15.10 18.50 -9.26
N PRO A 294 15.94 18.40 -8.22
CA PRO A 294 17.05 19.32 -8.10
C PRO A 294 17.98 19.16 -9.32
N THR A 295 18.72 20.20 -9.64
CA THR A 295 19.57 20.26 -10.85
C THR A 295 20.95 20.78 -10.51
N ALA A 296 21.99 20.30 -11.18
CA ALA A 296 23.31 20.92 -11.06
C ALA A 296 23.26 22.38 -11.53
N LYS A 297 23.96 23.26 -10.82
CA LYS A 297 24.17 24.63 -11.26
C LYS A 297 25.03 24.64 -12.53
N SER A 298 24.90 25.70 -13.31
CA SER A 298 25.68 25.87 -14.53
C SER A 298 27.19 25.69 -14.28
N GLY A 299 27.81 24.78 -15.03
CA GLY A 299 29.24 24.46 -14.93
C GLY A 299 29.63 23.43 -13.86
N PHE A 300 28.67 22.93 -13.07
CA PHE A 300 28.90 21.87 -12.09
C PHE A 300 28.33 20.53 -12.55
N ALA A 301 28.94 19.45 -12.09
CA ALA A 301 28.35 18.11 -12.16
C ALA A 301 27.70 17.78 -10.82
N PRO A 302 26.56 17.05 -10.80
CA PRO A 302 25.97 16.54 -9.57
C PRO A 302 26.96 15.75 -8.73
N LYS A 303 26.89 15.92 -7.40
CA LYS A 303 27.63 15.07 -6.48
C LYS A 303 27.00 13.68 -6.48
N PRO A 304 27.79 12.59 -6.56
CA PRO A 304 27.25 11.22 -6.53
C PRO A 304 26.44 10.88 -5.27
N TRP A 305 26.66 11.62 -4.19
CA TRP A 305 25.97 11.45 -2.91
C TRP A 305 24.77 12.37 -2.74
N SER A 306 24.56 13.32 -3.65
CA SER A 306 23.46 14.27 -3.55
C SER A 306 22.16 13.61 -4.00
N HIS A 307 21.20 13.53 -3.07
CA HIS A 307 19.94 12.83 -3.27
C HIS A 307 18.75 13.66 -2.78
N HIS A 308 17.71 13.68 -3.60
CA HIS A 308 16.40 14.16 -3.20
C HIS A 308 15.74 13.09 -2.31
N PHE A 309 15.36 13.45 -1.08
CA PHE A 309 14.71 12.53 -0.15
C PHE A 309 13.35 13.09 0.25
N THR A 310 12.30 12.42 -0.22
CA THR A 310 10.91 12.82 0.02
C THR A 310 10.11 11.61 0.48
N VAL A 311 9.28 11.80 1.50
CA VAL A 311 8.28 10.83 1.94
C VAL A 311 6.91 11.45 1.76
N VAL A 312 6.02 10.75 1.06
CA VAL A 312 4.66 11.25 0.81
C VAL A 312 3.62 10.40 1.55
N CYS A 313 2.86 11.07 2.40
CA CYS A 313 1.80 10.50 3.21
C CYS A 313 0.44 10.83 2.56
N TYR A 314 -0.08 9.89 1.76
CA TYR A 314 -1.36 10.05 1.04
C TYR A 314 -2.58 9.71 1.89
N PRO A 315 -3.73 10.34 1.68
CA PRO A 315 -4.99 9.98 2.31
C PRO A 315 -5.85 9.11 1.37
N SER A 316 -5.60 7.80 1.22
CA SER A 316 -6.32 6.96 0.24
C SER A 316 -7.83 6.94 0.44
N ALA A 317 -8.58 7.33 -0.61
CA ALA A 317 -10.05 7.25 -0.67
C ALA A 317 -10.56 5.85 -0.32
N PRO A 318 -10.05 4.74 -0.91
CA PRO A 318 -10.49 3.41 -0.53
C PRO A 318 -10.38 3.09 0.96
N ILE A 319 -9.44 3.68 1.70
CA ILE A 319 -9.25 3.44 3.12
C ILE A 319 -10.10 4.43 3.94
N LEU A 320 -9.95 5.73 3.70
CA LEU A 320 -10.62 6.79 4.46
C LEU A 320 -12.11 6.92 4.16
N GLU A 321 -12.61 6.40 3.05
CA GLU A 321 -14.04 6.32 2.73
C GLU A 321 -14.60 4.92 3.02
N GLY A 322 -13.77 4.00 3.53
CA GLY A 322 -14.15 2.63 3.88
C GLY A 322 -14.61 1.78 2.69
N THR A 323 -14.20 2.11 1.46
CA THR A 323 -14.63 1.37 0.25
C THR A 323 -13.69 0.22 -0.15
N SER A 324 -12.56 0.06 0.55
CA SER A 324 -11.63 -1.05 0.38
C SER A 324 -11.92 -2.21 1.31
N ARG A 325 -11.53 -3.40 0.86
CA ARG A 325 -11.44 -4.61 1.66
C ARG A 325 -10.08 -4.60 2.35
N LEU A 326 -10.02 -4.74 3.67
CA LEU A 326 -8.75 -4.83 4.40
C LEU A 326 -8.28 -6.29 4.45
N ALA A 327 -7.05 -6.55 4.05
CA ALA A 327 -6.40 -7.86 4.22
C ALA A 327 -6.07 -8.09 5.71
N TYR A 328 -7.05 -8.52 6.49
CA TYR A 328 -6.96 -8.61 7.96
C TYR A 328 -6.06 -9.75 8.45
N GLY A 329 -6.13 -10.91 7.80
CA GLY A 329 -5.31 -12.06 8.15
C GLY A 329 -5.28 -13.10 7.04
N VAL A 330 -4.64 -14.23 7.30
CA VAL A 330 -4.47 -15.32 6.33
C VAL A 330 -5.23 -16.55 6.80
N LEU A 331 -6.18 -17.04 6.00
CA LEU A 331 -6.88 -18.31 6.14
C LEU A 331 -5.98 -19.52 5.80
N PRO A 332 -6.38 -20.75 6.18
CA PRO A 332 -5.71 -21.95 5.69
C PRO A 332 -5.60 -21.94 4.16
N ASN A 333 -4.51 -22.49 3.63
CA ASN A 333 -4.14 -22.47 2.20
C ASN A 333 -3.63 -21.12 1.66
N ASN A 334 -3.18 -20.21 2.53
CA ASN A 334 -2.66 -18.88 2.15
C ASN A 334 -3.69 -17.96 1.48
N ASN A 335 -4.98 -18.24 1.64
CA ASN A 335 -6.03 -17.34 1.22
C ASN A 335 -6.15 -16.19 2.22
N GLU A 336 -6.48 -15.00 1.76
CA GLU A 336 -6.67 -13.85 2.63
C GLU A 336 -8.04 -13.92 3.31
N PHE A 337 -8.15 -13.45 4.55
CA PHE A 337 -9.41 -13.10 5.18
C PHE A 337 -9.64 -11.59 5.02
N PRO A 338 -10.47 -11.16 4.06
CA PRO A 338 -10.76 -9.75 3.88
C PRO A 338 -11.82 -9.28 4.89
N LEU A 339 -11.64 -8.09 5.46
CA LEU A 339 -12.72 -7.31 6.06
C LEU A 339 -13.31 -6.40 4.97
N PRO A 340 -14.49 -6.72 4.42
CA PRO A 340 -15.10 -5.91 3.38
C PRO A 340 -15.79 -4.66 3.97
N PRO A 341 -16.13 -3.66 3.13
CA PRO A 341 -16.82 -2.44 3.57
C PRO A 341 -18.05 -2.68 4.45
N GLU A 342 -18.85 -3.70 4.15
CA GLU A 342 -20.07 -4.06 4.86
C GLU A 342 -19.82 -4.56 6.30
N MET A 343 -18.56 -4.83 6.67
CA MET A 343 -18.14 -5.16 8.04
C MET A 343 -17.43 -4.01 8.75
N ILE A 344 -17.22 -2.89 8.07
CA ILE A 344 -16.44 -1.74 8.56
C ILE A 344 -17.33 -0.50 8.70
N LEU A 345 -18.28 -0.33 7.79
CA LEU A 345 -19.06 0.89 7.69
C LEU A 345 -20.29 0.85 8.61
N PRO A 346 -20.45 1.83 9.52
CA PRO A 346 -21.58 1.84 10.47
C PRO A 346 -22.96 1.91 9.81
N ARG A 347 -23.05 2.45 8.59
CA ARG A 347 -24.31 2.51 7.83
C ARG A 347 -24.88 1.12 7.51
N ASP A 348 -24.04 0.10 7.56
CA ASP A 348 -24.41 -1.29 7.27
C ASP A 348 -24.66 -2.09 8.56
N ASP A 349 -24.46 -1.51 9.77
CA ASP A 349 -24.62 -2.21 11.06
C ASP A 349 -26.06 -2.65 11.35
N ASP A 350 -27.04 -1.87 10.90
CA ASP A 350 -28.48 -2.15 11.10
C ASP A 350 -29.05 -3.09 10.02
N ASP A 351 -28.31 -3.34 8.94
CA ASP A 351 -28.78 -4.17 7.85
C ASP A 351 -28.64 -5.64 8.19
N SER A 352 -29.78 -6.36 8.16
CA SER A 352 -29.75 -7.81 8.27
C SER A 352 -28.95 -8.41 7.11
N ILE A 353 -27.82 -9.05 7.40
CA ILE A 353 -27.00 -9.71 6.38
C ILE A 353 -27.80 -10.85 5.75
N ARG A 354 -28.22 -10.65 4.50
CA ARG A 354 -28.93 -11.68 3.73
C ARG A 354 -27.92 -12.67 3.17
N VAL A 355 -27.92 -13.87 3.73
CA VAL A 355 -27.13 -14.98 3.19
C VAL A 355 -27.98 -15.80 2.22
N ASN A 356 -27.47 -16.01 1.01
CA ASN A 356 -28.11 -16.89 0.01
C ASN A 356 -27.73 -18.36 0.20
N HIS A 357 -26.82 -18.64 1.12
CA HIS A 357 -26.35 -19.98 1.45
C HIS A 357 -26.81 -20.36 2.85
N ALA A 358 -27.20 -21.62 3.03
CA ALA A 358 -27.45 -22.16 4.36
C ALA A 358 -26.12 -22.20 5.15
N THR A 359 -26.10 -21.56 6.31
CA THR A 359 -24.98 -21.48 7.23
C THR A 359 -25.41 -21.87 8.63
N TRP A 360 -24.50 -22.40 9.45
CA TRP A 360 -24.82 -22.66 10.85
C TRP A 360 -25.13 -21.39 11.64
N LEU A 361 -24.63 -20.22 11.23
CA LEU A 361 -24.95 -18.95 11.92
C LEU A 361 -26.40 -18.52 11.70
N HIS A 362 -26.91 -18.67 10.47
CA HIS A 362 -28.27 -18.23 10.13
C HIS A 362 -29.31 -19.32 10.44
N GLU A 363 -29.12 -20.55 9.97
CA GLU A 363 -30.08 -21.65 10.16
C GLU A 363 -29.85 -22.44 11.46
N GLY A 364 -28.64 -22.44 12.02
CA GLY A 364 -28.31 -23.28 13.18
C GLY A 364 -29.13 -22.95 14.43
N ALA A 365 -29.52 -21.68 14.60
CA ALA A 365 -30.40 -21.24 15.68
C ALA A 365 -31.82 -21.87 15.60
N LEU A 366 -32.28 -22.23 14.39
CA LEU A 366 -33.55 -22.94 14.21
C LEU A 366 -33.43 -24.44 14.53
N LEU A 367 -32.23 -25.00 14.40
CA LEU A 367 -31.97 -26.43 14.52
C LEU A 367 -31.48 -26.85 15.92
N THR A 368 -31.17 -25.89 16.80
CA THR A 368 -30.56 -26.16 18.10
C THR A 368 -31.19 -25.32 19.22
N PRO A 369 -31.26 -25.83 20.47
CA PRO A 369 -31.70 -25.03 21.61
C PRO A 369 -30.80 -23.78 21.79
N ALA A 370 -31.40 -22.63 22.14
CA ALA A 370 -30.70 -21.34 22.20
C ALA A 370 -29.42 -21.36 23.05
N VAL A 371 -29.43 -22.05 24.19
CA VAL A 371 -28.24 -22.20 25.07
C VAL A 371 -27.11 -22.99 24.40
N MET A 372 -27.45 -24.03 23.63
CA MET A 372 -26.45 -24.85 22.91
C MET A 372 -25.91 -24.09 21.71
N PHE A 373 -26.79 -23.39 20.98
CA PHE A 373 -26.40 -22.51 19.88
C PHE A 373 -25.42 -21.43 20.35
N LEU A 374 -25.77 -20.70 21.42
CA LEU A 374 -24.93 -19.65 21.98
C LEU A 374 -23.56 -20.20 22.42
N GLN A 375 -23.52 -21.37 23.06
CA GLN A 375 -22.27 -22.00 23.48
C GLN A 375 -21.40 -22.40 22.27
N TRP A 376 -21.98 -22.97 21.22
CA TRP A 376 -21.27 -23.34 19.99
C TRP A 376 -20.77 -22.10 19.24
N PHE A 377 -21.61 -21.06 19.12
CA PHE A 377 -21.26 -19.80 18.48
C PHE A 377 -20.07 -19.15 19.19
N PHE A 378 -20.13 -19.03 20.52
CA PHE A 378 -19.03 -18.53 21.34
C PHE A 378 -17.74 -19.32 21.11
N GLN A 379 -17.79 -20.65 21.17
CA GLN A 379 -16.60 -21.49 20.94
C GLN A 379 -16.03 -21.30 19.53
N SER A 380 -16.89 -21.17 18.52
CA SER A 380 -16.48 -20.95 17.13
C SER A 380 -15.78 -19.60 16.95
N VAL A 381 -16.31 -18.53 17.55
CA VAL A 381 -15.67 -17.20 17.54
C VAL A 381 -14.32 -17.23 18.25
N VAL A 382 -14.22 -17.88 19.41
CA VAL A 382 -12.95 -18.05 20.14
C VAL A 382 -11.93 -18.83 19.31
N GLN A 383 -12.34 -19.89 18.61
CA GLN A 383 -11.44 -20.63 17.71
C GLN A 383 -10.91 -19.77 16.56
N ILE A 384 -11.79 -18.99 15.92
CA ILE A 384 -11.43 -18.08 14.84
C ILE A 384 -10.45 -17.01 15.34
N LEU A 385 -10.75 -16.39 16.49
CA LEU A 385 -9.88 -15.36 17.07
C LEU A 385 -8.54 -15.94 17.48
N TYR A 386 -8.52 -17.10 18.12
CA TYR A 386 -7.26 -17.75 18.46
C TYR A 386 -6.40 -18.05 17.22
N TYR A 387 -7.04 -18.44 16.12
CA TYR A 387 -6.34 -18.64 14.85
C TYR A 387 -5.68 -17.36 14.33
N PHE A 388 -6.34 -16.20 14.43
CA PHE A 388 -5.75 -14.91 14.06
C PHE A 388 -4.72 -14.39 15.08
N VAL A 389 -4.94 -14.60 16.39
CA VAL A 389 -3.98 -14.24 17.44
C VAL A 389 -2.63 -14.93 17.21
N ARG A 390 -2.62 -16.17 16.70
CA ARG A 390 -1.39 -16.88 16.34
C ARG A 390 -0.61 -16.29 15.16
N GLN A 391 -1.22 -15.38 14.40
CA GLN A 391 -0.56 -14.62 13.33
C GLN A 391 0.10 -13.34 13.86
N ILE A 392 -0.25 -12.92 15.09
CA ILE A 392 0.35 -11.78 15.76
C ILE A 392 1.73 -12.19 16.30
N PRO A 393 2.75 -11.32 16.23
CA PRO A 393 4.06 -11.59 16.82
C PRO A 393 3.98 -12.00 18.29
N ALA A 394 4.62 -13.12 18.65
CA ALA A 394 4.51 -13.72 19.98
C ALA A 394 4.97 -12.81 21.14
N HIS A 395 5.81 -11.80 20.87
CA HIS A 395 6.29 -10.86 21.89
C HIS A 395 5.22 -9.88 22.38
N LEU A 396 4.07 -9.77 21.70
CA LEU A 396 2.95 -8.91 22.11
C LEU A 396 2.03 -9.57 23.14
N ASP A 397 2.16 -10.89 23.37
CA ASP A 397 1.44 -11.65 24.41
C ASP A 397 -0.08 -11.38 24.48
N VAL A 398 -0.74 -11.39 23.31
CA VAL A 398 -2.18 -11.11 23.22
C VAL A 398 -2.99 -12.23 23.87
N CYS A 399 -3.79 -11.87 24.88
CA CYS A 399 -4.66 -12.78 25.64
C CYS A 399 -6.15 -12.49 25.37
N ILE A 400 -6.94 -13.54 25.17
CA ILE A 400 -8.39 -13.46 24.88
C ILE A 400 -9.25 -14.17 25.94
N ASP A 401 -8.70 -14.41 27.12
CA ASP A 401 -9.30 -15.27 28.16
C ASP A 401 -10.63 -14.76 28.72
N HIS A 402 -10.84 -13.44 28.71
CA HIS A 402 -12.03 -12.79 29.27
C HIS A 402 -13.22 -12.72 28.30
N MET A 403 -13.06 -13.23 27.07
CA MET A 403 -14.10 -13.16 26.03
C MET A 403 -15.44 -13.79 26.45
N ALA A 404 -15.43 -14.83 27.29
CA ALA A 404 -16.67 -15.48 27.74
C ALA A 404 -17.61 -14.52 28.48
N GLU A 405 -17.05 -13.56 29.22
CA GLU A 405 -17.79 -12.59 30.02
C GLU A 405 -18.56 -11.59 29.14
N CYS A 406 -18.17 -11.44 27.87
CA CYS A 406 -18.78 -10.54 26.91
C CYS A 406 -19.95 -11.16 26.11
N PHE A 407 -20.17 -12.48 26.18
CA PHE A 407 -21.17 -13.19 25.35
C PHE A 407 -22.45 -13.50 26.13
N SER A 408 -23.54 -12.82 25.77
CA SER A 408 -24.87 -13.13 26.29
C SER A 408 -25.97 -12.87 25.27
N ALA A 409 -27.03 -13.67 25.30
CA ALA A 409 -28.23 -13.48 24.47
C ALA A 409 -29.47 -13.40 25.35
N ARG A 410 -30.55 -12.76 24.85
CA ARG A 410 -31.85 -12.83 25.53
C ARG A 410 -32.42 -14.24 25.43
N ASP A 411 -33.02 -14.74 26.50
CA ASP A 411 -33.74 -16.01 26.42
C ASP A 411 -35.00 -15.83 25.56
N PRO A 412 -35.21 -16.63 24.51
CA PRO A 412 -36.41 -16.53 23.68
C PRO A 412 -37.71 -16.81 24.46
N ASN A 413 -37.64 -17.50 25.59
CA ASN A 413 -38.79 -17.81 26.45
C ASN A 413 -38.97 -16.80 27.59
N ASP A 414 -37.94 -16.03 27.94
CA ASP A 414 -37.98 -14.98 28.96
C ASP A 414 -37.09 -13.79 28.55
N PRO A 415 -37.65 -12.75 27.91
CA PRO A 415 -36.89 -11.60 27.44
C PRO A 415 -36.15 -10.81 28.53
N MET A 416 -36.56 -10.96 29.80
CA MET A 416 -35.90 -10.32 30.95
C MET A 416 -34.67 -11.09 31.42
N HIS A 417 -34.55 -12.37 31.04
CA HIS A 417 -33.41 -13.21 31.34
C HIS A 417 -32.39 -13.19 30.19
N ARG A 418 -31.10 -13.18 30.54
CA ARG A 418 -30.01 -13.36 29.58
C ARG A 418 -29.29 -14.67 29.85
N ILE A 419 -29.18 -15.48 28.80
CA ILE A 419 -28.31 -16.66 28.78
C ILE A 419 -26.88 -16.21 28.50
N THR A 420 -25.92 -16.84 29.17
CA THR A 420 -24.49 -16.54 29.03
C THR A 420 -23.74 -17.78 28.54
N ALA A 421 -22.64 -17.56 27.81
CA ALA A 421 -21.75 -18.65 27.44
C ALA A 421 -20.91 -19.09 28.65
N HIS A 422 -20.64 -20.39 28.76
CA HIS A 422 -19.71 -20.88 29.77
C HIS A 422 -18.26 -20.86 29.26
N PRO A 423 -17.27 -20.65 30.16
CA PRO A 423 -15.86 -20.76 29.81
C PRO A 423 -15.56 -22.10 29.11
N TRP A 424 -14.87 -22.01 27.99
CA TRP A 424 -14.57 -23.20 27.19
C TRP A 424 -13.34 -23.92 27.74
N LYS A 425 -13.55 -25.04 28.45
CA LYS A 425 -12.50 -25.83 29.10
C LYS A 425 -11.42 -26.35 28.14
N HIS A 426 -11.77 -26.58 26.88
CA HIS A 426 -10.88 -27.14 25.85
C HIS A 426 -10.44 -26.09 24.82
N ARG A 427 -10.36 -24.83 25.25
CA ARG A 427 -9.86 -23.71 24.45
C ARG A 427 -8.49 -24.00 23.83
N SER A 428 -8.26 -23.44 22.65
CA SER A 428 -7.09 -23.75 21.81
C SER A 428 -5.74 -23.38 22.45
N ASP A 429 -5.71 -22.45 23.39
CA ASP A 429 -4.55 -22.07 24.21
C ASP A 429 -4.30 -23.03 25.39
N ALA A 430 -5.31 -23.80 25.82
CA ALA A 430 -5.17 -24.87 26.79
C ALA A 430 -4.62 -26.14 26.12
N ARG A 431 -3.46 -26.00 25.45
CA ARG A 431 -2.84 -27.03 24.60
C ARG A 431 -2.76 -28.38 25.28
N GLU A 432 -2.35 -28.42 26.55
CA GLU A 432 -2.25 -29.68 27.30
C GLU A 432 -3.62 -30.36 27.47
N LEU A 433 -4.67 -29.61 27.82
CA LEU A 433 -6.02 -30.14 27.95
C LEU A 433 -6.62 -30.56 26.61
N HIS A 434 -6.27 -29.86 25.53
CA HIS A 434 -6.65 -30.21 24.17
C HIS A 434 -5.96 -31.51 23.73
N ASP A 435 -4.64 -31.60 23.87
CA ASP A 435 -3.85 -32.79 23.53
C ASP A 435 -4.32 -34.01 24.34
N GLN A 436 -4.60 -33.85 25.65
CA GLN A 436 -5.17 -34.92 26.48
C GLN A 436 -6.58 -35.32 26.03
N ALA A 437 -7.42 -34.38 25.61
CA ALA A 437 -8.75 -34.68 25.10
C ALA A 437 -8.69 -35.41 23.76
N GLU A 438 -7.81 -34.99 22.86
CA GLU A 438 -7.56 -35.62 21.57
C GLU A 438 -7.01 -37.04 21.74
N GLN A 439 -6.01 -37.24 22.62
CA GLN A 439 -5.48 -38.56 22.93
C GLN A 439 -6.55 -39.50 23.50
N ARG A 440 -7.41 -39.00 24.41
CA ARG A 440 -8.53 -39.79 24.94
C ARG A 440 -9.54 -40.14 23.85
N TYR A 441 -9.86 -39.20 22.96
CA TYR A 441 -10.77 -39.45 21.85
C TYR A 441 -10.19 -40.45 20.85
N GLU A 442 -8.91 -40.32 20.48
CA GLU A 442 -8.27 -41.25 19.53
C GLU A 442 -8.11 -42.65 20.14
N ALA A 443 -7.83 -42.76 21.45
CA ALA A 443 -7.85 -44.05 22.15
C ALA A 443 -9.25 -44.70 22.11
N PHE A 444 -10.30 -43.92 22.39
CA PHE A 444 -11.69 -44.37 22.29
C PHE A 444 -12.06 -44.75 20.85
N ALA A 445 -11.76 -43.90 19.88
CA ALA A 445 -12.03 -44.13 18.47
C ALA A 445 -11.28 -45.36 17.95
N SER A 446 -10.02 -45.56 18.36
CA SER A 446 -9.24 -46.75 18.05
C SER A 446 -9.90 -48.02 18.61
N LEU A 447 -10.41 -47.98 19.84
CA LEU A 447 -11.17 -49.10 20.42
C LEU A 447 -12.44 -49.39 19.61
N GLN A 448 -13.22 -48.37 19.25
CA GLN A 448 -14.44 -48.51 18.45
C GLN A 448 -14.15 -49.04 17.04
N ARG A 449 -13.08 -48.57 16.40
CA ARG A 449 -12.66 -49.02 15.06
C ARG A 449 -12.38 -50.53 15.03
N LYS A 450 -12.03 -51.19 16.14
CA LYS A 450 -11.87 -52.66 16.19
C LYS A 450 -13.15 -53.43 15.89
N PHE A 451 -14.30 -52.82 16.16
CA PHE A 451 -15.62 -53.41 15.93
C PHE A 451 -16.24 -53.00 14.60
N VAL A 452 -15.61 -52.08 13.86
CA VAL A 452 -16.03 -51.71 12.50
C VAL A 452 -15.47 -52.74 11.51
N PRO A 453 -16.31 -53.39 10.69
CA PRO A 453 -15.84 -54.37 9.70
C PRO A 453 -14.73 -53.80 8.82
N LYS A 454 -13.65 -54.57 8.62
CA LYS A 454 -12.46 -54.14 7.84
C LYS A 454 -12.81 -53.61 6.45
N GLY A 455 -13.85 -54.15 5.79
CA GLY A 455 -14.33 -53.68 4.49
C GLY A 455 -14.84 -52.23 4.51
N VAL A 456 -15.49 -51.81 5.60
CA VAL A 456 -15.95 -50.42 5.79
C VAL A 456 -14.78 -49.48 6.03
N LEU A 457 -13.83 -49.88 6.89
CA LEU A 457 -12.61 -49.11 7.15
C LEU A 457 -11.77 -48.91 5.88
N MET A 458 -11.64 -49.94 5.05
CA MET A 458 -10.94 -49.82 3.77
C MET A 458 -11.62 -48.85 2.82
N LYS A 459 -12.96 -48.87 2.74
CA LYS A 459 -13.73 -47.96 1.89
C LYS A 459 -13.61 -46.51 2.37
N LEU A 460 -13.77 -46.27 3.67
CA LEU A 460 -13.56 -44.94 4.28
C LEU A 460 -12.13 -44.43 4.05
N GLY A 461 -11.11 -45.29 4.19
CA GLY A 461 -9.72 -44.91 3.92
C GLY A 461 -9.45 -44.62 2.44
N GLN A 462 -10.13 -45.32 1.51
CA GLN A 462 -10.06 -45.01 0.07
C GLN A 462 -10.75 -43.69 -0.26
N GLU A 463 -11.92 -43.40 0.33
CA GLU A 463 -12.62 -42.12 0.19
C GLU A 463 -11.82 -40.96 0.79
N ALA A 464 -11.27 -41.11 1.99
CA ALA A 464 -10.41 -40.10 2.60
C ALA A 464 -9.19 -39.79 1.72
N ARG A 465 -8.54 -40.81 1.14
CA ARG A 465 -7.45 -40.61 0.16
C ARG A 465 -7.92 -39.94 -1.13
N ARG A 466 -9.12 -40.24 -1.62
CA ARG A 466 -9.71 -39.56 -2.79
C ARG A 466 -10.01 -38.10 -2.48
N CYS A 467 -10.60 -37.80 -1.32
CA CYS A 467 -10.86 -36.43 -0.87
C CYS A 467 -9.57 -35.64 -0.67
N ALA A 468 -8.55 -36.22 -0.02
CA ALA A 468 -7.25 -35.58 0.13
C ALA A 468 -6.59 -35.29 -1.22
N LYS A 469 -6.68 -36.23 -2.18
CA LYS A 469 -6.23 -36.00 -3.56
C LYS A 469 -7.04 -34.93 -4.27
N SER A 470 -8.37 -34.90 -4.09
CA SER A 470 -9.24 -33.89 -4.69
C SER A 470 -9.00 -32.49 -4.10
N LEU A 471 -8.74 -32.38 -2.81
CA LEU A 471 -8.40 -31.12 -2.14
C LEU A 471 -7.01 -30.63 -2.56
N ALA A 472 -6.03 -31.54 -2.67
CA ALA A 472 -4.72 -31.21 -3.24
C ALA A 472 -4.81 -30.79 -4.72
N LEU A 473 -5.72 -31.41 -5.48
CA LEU A 473 -6.01 -31.03 -6.86
C LEU A 473 -6.77 -29.70 -6.97
N LEU A 474 -7.72 -29.42 -6.07
CA LEU A 474 -8.44 -28.14 -6.05
C LEU A 474 -7.52 -26.98 -5.65
N GLY A 475 -6.62 -27.20 -4.68
CA GLY A 475 -5.58 -26.23 -4.32
C GLY A 475 -4.55 -26.00 -5.45
N THR A 476 -4.45 -26.90 -6.43
CA THR A 476 -3.63 -26.72 -7.65
C THR A 476 -4.45 -26.29 -8.88
N TRP A 477 -5.79 -26.33 -8.80
CA TRP A 477 -6.67 -25.95 -9.89
C TRP A 477 -6.98 -24.45 -9.86
N GLU A 478 -7.16 -23.86 -8.68
CA GLU A 478 -7.38 -22.41 -8.55
C GLU A 478 -6.16 -21.58 -8.99
N SER A 479 -4.98 -22.19 -9.10
CA SER A 479 -3.76 -21.55 -9.62
C SER A 479 -3.65 -21.53 -11.16
N ASN A 480 -4.54 -22.21 -11.91
CA ASN A 480 -4.38 -22.39 -13.37
C ASN A 480 -5.60 -22.02 -14.23
N THR A 481 -6.70 -21.48 -13.67
CA THR A 481 -7.86 -21.07 -14.49
C THR A 481 -8.15 -19.57 -14.38
N SER A 482 -7.31 -18.76 -15.02
CA SER A 482 -7.70 -17.43 -15.53
C SER A 482 -7.25 -17.25 -16.98
N SER A 483 -7.69 -18.13 -17.88
CA SER A 483 -7.70 -17.80 -19.31
C SER A 483 -8.86 -18.48 -20.04
N SER A 484 -9.69 -17.63 -20.70
CA SER A 484 -10.57 -17.93 -21.83
C SER A 484 -11.80 -18.85 -21.57
N GLY A 485 -13.04 -18.50 -21.92
CA GLY A 485 -13.50 -17.41 -22.78
C GLY A 485 -15.02 -17.39 -22.97
N LYS A 486 -15.47 -16.22 -23.43
CA LYS A 486 -16.71 -15.85 -24.15
C LYS A 486 -17.82 -16.91 -24.26
N ALA A 487 -18.96 -16.61 -23.63
CA ALA A 487 -20.28 -17.10 -24.06
C ALA A 487 -21.10 -15.91 -24.58
N THR A 488 -21.27 -15.83 -25.90
CA THR A 488 -22.28 -15.00 -26.56
C THR A 488 -23.65 -15.65 -26.44
N THR A 489 -24.58 -15.02 -25.76
CA THR A 489 -25.99 -15.44 -25.71
C THR A 489 -26.74 -14.81 -26.89
N LYS A 490 -27.08 -15.62 -27.90
CA LYS A 490 -28.12 -15.28 -28.88
C LYS A 490 -29.42 -15.97 -28.48
N VAL A 491 -30.43 -15.15 -28.21
CA VAL A 491 -31.83 -15.55 -28.09
C VAL A 491 -32.39 -15.78 -29.49
N ALA A 492 -33.00 -16.96 -29.73
CA ALA A 492 -34.09 -17.14 -30.68
C ALA A 492 -34.80 -18.48 -30.45
N SER A 493 -36.10 -18.43 -30.70
CA SER A 493 -37.18 -19.33 -30.31
C SER A 493 -37.49 -20.47 -31.31
N ALA A 494 -38.10 -21.52 -30.75
CA ALA A 494 -39.12 -22.42 -31.32
C ALA A 494 -38.81 -23.33 -32.54
N SER A 495 -38.88 -24.65 -32.29
CA SER A 495 -39.96 -25.56 -32.76
C SER A 495 -39.49 -26.96 -33.22
N HIS A 496 -40.34 -27.94 -32.87
CA HIS A 496 -40.39 -29.37 -33.18
C HIS A 496 -39.59 -29.94 -34.39
N LYS A 497 -38.90 -31.08 -34.20
CA LYS A 497 -39.41 -32.44 -34.57
C LYS A 497 -38.40 -33.55 -34.27
N CYS A 498 -38.96 -34.74 -34.11
CA CYS A 498 -38.39 -35.98 -33.61
C CYS A 498 -37.85 -36.88 -34.73
N LYS A 499 -36.76 -37.64 -34.43
CA LYS A 499 -36.34 -38.95 -34.98
C LYS A 499 -36.01 -39.09 -36.48
N SER A 500 -34.73 -39.37 -36.80
CA SER A 500 -34.17 -40.73 -36.97
C SER A 500 -33.07 -40.87 -38.03
N SER A 501 -32.04 -41.63 -37.65
CA SER A 501 -31.26 -42.58 -38.46
C SER A 501 -30.08 -42.13 -39.35
N LYS A 502 -28.90 -42.64 -38.93
CA LYS A 502 -27.93 -43.49 -39.66
C LYS A 502 -26.94 -42.90 -40.69
N LYS A 503 -25.69 -43.35 -40.42
CA LYS A 503 -24.52 -43.61 -41.31
C LYS A 503 -23.68 -42.38 -41.70
N ALA A 504 -22.35 -42.43 -41.83
CA ALA A 504 -21.28 -43.38 -41.52
C ALA A 504 -19.98 -42.74 -42.05
N ARG A 505 -18.82 -43.00 -41.41
CA ARG A 505 -17.42 -42.85 -41.93
C ARG A 505 -16.96 -41.39 -42.14
N HIS A 506 -15.77 -40.93 -41.78
CA HIS A 506 -14.44 -41.53 -41.88
C HIS A 506 -13.49 -40.95 -40.81
N ALA A 507 -12.64 -41.82 -40.22
CA ALA A 507 -11.39 -41.41 -39.57
C ALA A 507 -10.28 -41.24 -40.63
N PRO A 508 -9.21 -40.47 -40.34
CA PRO A 508 -7.97 -41.16 -40.00
C PRO A 508 -7.00 -40.47 -39.00
N LYS A 509 -6.17 -41.34 -38.41
CA LYS A 509 -4.76 -41.17 -38.03
C LYS A 509 -4.38 -40.23 -36.86
N ARG A 510 -4.16 -40.92 -35.73
CA ARG A 510 -3.19 -40.57 -34.67
C ARG A 510 -1.80 -40.27 -35.24
N ARG A 511 -1.19 -39.19 -34.77
CA ARG A 511 0.27 -39.03 -34.69
C ARG A 511 0.62 -38.48 -33.30
N ARG A 512 1.30 -39.30 -32.50
CA ARG A 512 1.96 -38.89 -31.25
C ARG A 512 3.18 -38.07 -31.62
N LEU A 513 3.32 -36.88 -31.03
CA LEU A 513 4.61 -36.22 -30.84
C LEU A 513 4.59 -35.57 -29.46
N ARG A 514 5.65 -35.90 -28.72
CA ARG A 514 5.99 -35.49 -27.37
C ARG A 514 6.97 -34.33 -27.53
N MET A 515 6.67 -33.15 -26.99
CA MET A 515 7.70 -32.15 -26.65
C MET A 515 7.27 -31.39 -25.40
N GLU A 516 8.23 -31.30 -24.49
CA GLU A 516 8.28 -30.44 -23.33
C GLU A 516 8.31 -28.98 -23.78
N ALA A 517 7.65 -28.10 -23.04
CA ALA A 517 7.93 -26.68 -23.06
C ALA A 517 7.60 -26.10 -21.68
N THR A 518 8.66 -25.72 -20.98
CA THR A 518 8.66 -24.84 -19.82
C THR A 518 8.28 -23.45 -20.30
N THR A 519 7.13 -22.93 -19.87
CA THR A 519 6.76 -21.53 -20.12
C THR A 519 6.37 -20.92 -18.78
N VAL A 520 7.27 -20.09 -18.26
CA VAL A 520 6.96 -19.14 -17.17
C VAL A 520 6.15 -18.02 -17.82
N LEU A 521 4.85 -17.97 -17.52
CA LEU A 521 3.99 -16.84 -17.85
C LEU A 521 3.90 -15.96 -16.61
N ASP A 522 4.57 -14.82 -16.70
CA ASP A 522 4.54 -13.74 -15.73
C ASP A 522 3.23 -12.97 -15.92
N VAL A 523 2.30 -13.07 -14.97
CA VAL A 523 1.02 -12.34 -14.98
C VAL A 523 1.20 -11.11 -14.10
N HIS A 524 1.29 -9.92 -14.72
CA HIS A 524 1.40 -8.64 -14.05
C HIS A 524 0.05 -8.24 -13.41
N CYS A 525 0.00 -8.21 -12.09
CA CYS A 525 -0.99 -7.47 -11.31
C CYS A 525 -0.30 -6.26 -10.67
N GLY A 526 -0.71 -5.04 -11.08
CA GLY A 526 -0.18 -3.80 -10.51
C GLY A 526 -0.64 -3.60 -9.06
N MET A 527 0.31 -3.46 -8.13
CA MET A 527 0.07 -3.12 -6.72
C MET A 527 0.59 -1.69 -6.44
N GLN A 528 -0.18 -0.87 -5.70
CA GLN A 528 0.00 0.60 -5.61
C GLN A 528 0.16 1.09 -4.15
N MET A 529 1.12 1.96 -3.83
CA MET A 529 1.70 2.07 -2.47
C MET A 529 2.13 3.52 -2.07
N SER A 530 2.15 3.87 -0.76
CA SER A 530 2.81 5.10 -0.21
C SER A 530 4.31 4.96 -0.35
N HIS A 531 5.07 6.05 -0.51
CA HIS A 531 6.47 5.87 -0.91
C HIS A 531 7.50 6.80 -0.27
N VAL A 532 8.75 6.35 -0.35
CA VAL A 532 9.94 7.20 -0.30
C VAL A 532 10.43 7.38 -1.72
N GLU A 533 10.62 8.61 -2.13
CA GLU A 533 11.39 8.96 -3.31
C GLU A 533 12.81 9.27 -2.88
N ILE A 534 13.77 8.54 -3.46
CA ILE A 534 15.21 8.74 -3.25
C ILE A 534 15.89 8.97 -4.60
N SER A 535 15.56 10.08 -5.25
CA SER A 535 16.02 10.30 -6.62
C SER A 535 17.43 10.88 -6.65
N PRO A 536 18.36 10.32 -7.45
CA PRO A 536 19.60 10.98 -7.80
C PRO A 536 19.32 12.16 -8.75
N LEU A 537 20.27 13.08 -8.84
CA LEU A 537 20.17 14.23 -9.73
C LEU A 537 20.28 13.86 -11.21
N THR A 538 19.57 14.60 -12.05
CA THR A 538 19.64 14.45 -13.50
C THR A 538 20.76 15.32 -14.08
N ASN A 539 21.59 14.75 -14.96
CA ASN A 539 22.58 15.51 -15.72
C ASN A 539 21.87 16.24 -16.87
N THR A 540 21.98 17.56 -16.92
CA THR A 540 21.74 18.33 -18.14
C THR A 540 23.00 18.25 -19.01
N GLU A 541 23.06 17.24 -19.90
CA GLU A 541 24.05 17.28 -20.98
C GLU A 541 23.72 18.45 -21.91
N SER A 542 24.73 19.30 -22.16
CA SER A 542 24.68 20.43 -23.08
C SER A 542 24.65 19.93 -24.53
N GLY A 543 23.52 19.36 -24.93
CA GLY A 543 23.19 19.08 -26.33
C GLY A 543 22.63 20.34 -27.00
N SER A 544 23.30 20.78 -28.06
CA SER A 544 22.84 21.65 -29.16
C SER A 544 21.42 22.23 -29.03
N SER A 545 21.35 23.56 -28.94
CA SER A 545 20.13 24.37 -28.80
C SER A 545 19.17 24.26 -29.98
N ASP A 546 18.26 23.29 -29.99
CA ASP A 546 17.05 23.31 -30.83
C ASP A 546 15.82 22.63 -30.21
N ASN A 547 15.88 22.17 -28.95
CA ASN A 547 14.68 21.73 -28.23
C ASN A 547 14.30 22.76 -27.16
N ASN A 548 13.57 23.79 -27.59
CA ASN A 548 12.61 24.44 -26.70
C ASN A 548 11.63 23.34 -26.26
N GLY A 549 11.64 22.99 -24.98
CA GLY A 549 10.58 22.21 -24.36
C GLY A 549 9.29 23.01 -24.42
N GLU A 550 8.66 22.99 -25.58
CA GLU A 550 7.34 23.56 -25.82
C GLU A 550 6.35 22.78 -24.97
N TRP A 551 5.64 23.50 -24.10
CA TRP A 551 4.50 22.99 -23.37
C TRP A 551 3.51 22.46 -24.39
N VAL A 552 3.46 21.15 -24.57
CA VAL A 552 2.33 20.54 -25.25
C VAL A 552 1.16 20.69 -24.30
N ASP A 553 0.30 21.68 -24.56
CA ASP A 553 -1.02 21.79 -23.95
C ASP A 553 -1.72 20.44 -24.11
N MET A 554 -1.71 19.63 -23.05
CA MET A 554 -2.55 18.44 -23.00
C MET A 554 -3.99 18.91 -22.87
N ASP A 555 -4.78 18.65 -23.92
CA ASP A 555 -6.22 18.85 -23.94
C ASP A 555 -6.85 18.02 -22.80
N PRO A 556 -7.53 18.65 -21.83
CA PRO A 556 -8.21 17.94 -20.75
C PRO A 556 -9.35 17.02 -21.23
N ASN A 557 -9.69 17.02 -22.52
CA ASN A 557 -10.69 16.13 -23.11
C ASN A 557 -10.13 14.87 -23.78
N ASP A 558 -8.81 14.62 -23.77
CA ASP A 558 -8.21 13.40 -24.34
C ASP A 558 -8.35 12.17 -23.41
N LEU A 559 -9.46 12.12 -22.65
CA LEU A 559 -9.87 11.05 -21.74
C LEU A 559 -10.67 9.96 -22.46
N ASP A 560 -10.18 9.50 -23.61
CA ASP A 560 -10.70 8.31 -24.27
C ASP A 560 -9.55 7.31 -24.43
N TYR A 561 -9.19 6.66 -23.31
CA TYR A 561 -8.28 5.51 -23.28
C TYR A 561 -8.96 4.32 -23.98
N LYS A 562 -9.01 4.37 -25.32
CA LYS A 562 -9.37 3.24 -26.16
C LYS A 562 -8.09 2.54 -26.56
N ASP A 563 -7.85 1.38 -25.94
CA ASP A 563 -6.84 0.41 -26.34
C ASP A 563 -6.98 0.09 -27.84
N LYS A 564 -6.20 0.78 -28.67
CA LYS A 564 -5.93 0.37 -30.05
C LYS A 564 -4.63 -0.41 -30.05
N VAL A 565 -4.77 -1.73 -30.05
CA VAL A 565 -3.69 -2.68 -30.35
C VAL A 565 -3.15 -2.39 -31.76
N PRO A 566 -1.85 -2.15 -31.94
CA PRO A 566 -1.28 -2.10 -33.27
C PRO A 566 -1.12 -3.53 -33.82
N ILE A 567 -1.61 -3.71 -35.05
CA ILE A 567 -1.41 -4.88 -35.89
C ILE A 567 0.09 -4.93 -36.27
N ASN A 568 0.79 -5.97 -35.83
CA ASN A 568 2.14 -6.27 -36.30
C ASN A 568 2.10 -6.80 -37.74
N VAL A 569 2.90 -6.19 -38.62
CA VAL A 569 3.23 -6.68 -39.95
C VAL A 569 4.63 -7.27 -39.86
N ASP A 570 4.75 -8.57 -40.15
CA ASP A 570 6.01 -9.30 -40.25
C ASP A 570 6.88 -8.78 -41.40
N VAL A 571 8.16 -8.53 -41.15
CA VAL A 571 9.20 -8.51 -42.18
C VAL A 571 10.41 -9.30 -41.68
N PHE A 572 10.66 -10.42 -42.35
CA PHE A 572 11.87 -11.25 -42.23
C PHE A 572 13.09 -10.53 -42.81
N GLY A 573 14.24 -10.64 -42.14
CA GLY A 573 15.55 -10.29 -42.69
C GLY A 573 16.67 -10.99 -41.92
N ALA A 574 17.48 -11.79 -42.64
CA ALA A 574 18.38 -12.80 -42.11
C ALA A 574 19.86 -12.37 -42.05
N GLY A 575 20.58 -12.89 -41.04
CA GLY A 575 22.02 -13.26 -41.06
C GLY A 575 23.07 -12.17 -40.79
N PRO A 576 24.37 -12.53 -40.61
CA PRO A 576 24.89 -13.63 -39.80
C PRO A 576 26.13 -13.28 -38.91
N SER A 577 26.34 -14.11 -37.88
CA SER A 577 27.60 -14.68 -37.32
C SER A 577 28.91 -13.85 -37.21
N LEU A 578 29.55 -13.91 -36.03
CA LEU A 578 31.00 -14.18 -35.79
C LEU A 578 31.22 -14.34 -34.26
N ARG A 579 31.45 -15.56 -33.76
CA ARG A 579 32.74 -16.15 -33.29
C ARG A 579 33.54 -15.34 -32.27
N GLY A 580 33.85 -15.98 -31.14
CA GLY A 580 34.95 -15.59 -30.26
C GLY A 580 34.92 -16.22 -28.87
N HIS A 581 35.14 -17.54 -28.75
CA HIS A 581 35.61 -18.19 -27.52
C HIS A 581 37.14 -17.97 -27.42
N PRO A 582 37.70 -17.94 -26.21
CA PRO A 582 38.56 -19.07 -25.85
C PRO A 582 38.32 -19.59 -24.43
N ASP A 583 38.53 -20.91 -24.32
CA ASP A 583 38.80 -21.64 -23.09
C ASP A 583 40.11 -21.18 -22.45
N ASP A 584 40.24 -21.30 -21.13
CA ASP A 584 41.28 -22.16 -20.55
C ASP A 584 40.99 -22.44 -19.06
N ASN A 585 41.11 -23.72 -18.74
CA ASN A 585 41.04 -24.34 -17.41
C ASN A 585 42.27 -23.97 -16.56
N VAL A 586 42.21 -24.27 -15.25
CA VAL A 586 43.20 -25.09 -14.50
C VAL A 586 42.98 -24.94 -12.98
N ASP A 587 42.57 -26.09 -12.42
CA ASP A 587 43.00 -26.78 -11.20
C ASP A 587 42.66 -26.32 -9.77
N ASP A 588 42.14 -27.35 -9.08
CA ASP A 588 41.94 -27.58 -7.66
C ASP A 588 43.22 -27.42 -6.82
N ASP A 589 43.12 -26.97 -5.57
CA ASP A 589 43.30 -27.87 -4.41
C ASP A 589 43.02 -27.19 -3.04
N PRO A 590 42.66 -27.99 -2.01
CA PRO A 590 42.23 -27.53 -0.69
C PRO A 590 43.38 -27.57 0.34
N MET A 591 43.34 -26.70 1.35
CA MET A 591 44.13 -26.89 2.58
C MET A 591 43.38 -26.33 3.80
N ASP A 592 42.97 -27.24 4.68
CA ASP A 592 42.81 -27.02 6.11
C ASP A 592 44.19 -26.76 6.75
N MET A 593 44.25 -25.90 7.77
CA MET A 593 45.08 -26.10 8.97
C MET A 593 44.66 -25.11 10.07
N ASP A 594 44.40 -25.70 11.24
CA ASP A 594 44.09 -25.08 12.53
C ASP A 594 45.28 -24.30 13.15
N VAL A 595 44.94 -23.54 14.20
CA VAL A 595 45.62 -23.44 15.52
C VAL A 595 46.08 -22.03 15.96
N ASN A 596 45.46 -21.61 17.08
CA ASN A 596 45.94 -20.85 18.26
C ASN A 596 45.54 -19.38 18.54
N ALA A 597 44.62 -19.29 19.52
CA ALA A 597 44.81 -18.71 20.87
C ALA A 597 45.04 -17.19 21.05
N SER A 598 44.03 -16.53 21.64
CA SER A 598 44.02 -16.00 23.02
C SER A 598 43.31 -14.65 23.13
N SER A 599 42.32 -14.55 24.03
CA SER A 599 42.27 -13.53 25.09
C SER A 599 40.85 -13.35 25.67
N SER A 600 40.76 -13.52 26.99
CA SER A 600 39.88 -12.85 27.96
C SER A 600 38.35 -12.83 27.77
N ALA A 601 37.69 -13.60 28.63
CA ALA A 601 36.30 -13.39 29.06
C ALA A 601 36.15 -12.13 29.94
N PRO A 602 34.92 -11.64 30.19
CA PRO A 602 34.26 -12.07 31.43
C PRO A 602 32.73 -12.33 31.35
N HIS A 603 32.30 -13.21 32.26
CA HIS A 603 30.99 -13.37 32.90
C HIS A 603 29.69 -13.42 32.08
N ARG A 604 29.21 -14.66 31.86
CA ARG A 604 27.78 -14.98 31.63
C ARG A 604 27.19 -15.73 32.82
N TYR A 605 26.07 -15.22 33.32
CA TYR A 605 25.15 -15.91 34.23
C TYR A 605 24.59 -17.18 33.57
N LYS A 606 24.66 -18.31 34.29
CA LYS A 606 24.03 -19.58 33.91
C LYS A 606 22.56 -19.57 34.35
N LEU A 607 21.62 -19.46 33.40
CA LEU A 607 20.25 -19.90 33.63
C LEU A 607 20.17 -21.41 33.38
N ARG A 608 19.74 -22.14 34.42
CA ARG A 608 19.43 -23.57 34.38
C ARG A 608 18.27 -23.83 33.41
N LYS A 609 18.52 -24.63 32.37
CA LYS A 609 17.47 -25.34 31.63
C LYS A 609 16.85 -26.39 32.56
N ARG A 610 15.56 -26.24 32.88
CA ARG A 610 14.70 -27.37 33.25
C ARG A 610 14.22 -28.03 31.97
N LYS A 611 14.34 -29.35 31.90
CA LYS A 611 13.71 -30.20 30.89
C LYS A 611 12.20 -30.14 31.08
N CYS A 612 11.47 -29.87 30.01
CA CYS A 612 10.19 -30.50 29.71
C CYS A 612 10.41 -31.30 28.43
#